data_AF-A0A915PFB9-F1
#
_entry.id   AF-A0A915PFB9-F1
#
_cell.length_a   1.000
_cell.length_b   1.000
_cell.length_c   1.000
_cell.angle_alpha   90.00
_cell.angle_beta   90.00
_cell.angle_gamma   90.00
#
_symmetry.space_group_name_H-M   'P 1'
#
loop_
_entity.id
_entity.type
_entity.pdbx_description
1 polymer ?
#
loop_
_entity_poly.entity_id
_entity_poly.type
_entity_poly.pdbx_seq_one_letter_code
_entity_poly.pdbx_strand_id
1 'polypeptide(L)'
;MTTAADGIEVDDDMELEQTDQVDDLKSRATKKKGRGFGGETHADVTEYEGLESTGGANNPNAPQRSVEGWIVFVTNVHEEAHEDDVYERFSEYGEIKNMNLNIDRRTGFLKGYALVEYETQKEALAAIEGLNGAELLGQTINVSWCFVRGNAQKKRRR
;
A
#
# COMPACT_ATOMS: atom_id res chain seq x y z
N MET A 1 -24.53 -61.17 -19.22
CA MET A 1 -25.77 -61.76 -19.78
C MET A 1 -26.94 -61.10 -19.04
N THR A 2 -27.97 -60.47 -19.59
CA THR A 2 -28.48 -60.18 -20.94
C THR A 2 -29.70 -59.27 -20.68
N THR A 3 -29.62 -57.97 -21.01
CA THR A 3 -30.53 -57.16 -21.88
C THR A 3 -32.02 -57.16 -21.49
N ALA A 4 -32.59 -56.00 -21.08
CA ALA A 4 -33.36 -55.03 -21.92
C ALA A 4 -34.87 -55.37 -21.90
N ALA A 5 -35.87 -54.50 -22.05
CA ALA A 5 -36.09 -53.04 -22.05
C ALA A 5 -37.63 -52.88 -22.15
N ASP A 6 -38.21 -51.78 -21.65
CA ASP A 6 -39.49 -51.15 -22.07
C ASP A 6 -39.72 -49.99 -21.08
N GLY A 7 -39.87 -48.71 -21.45
CA GLY A 7 -40.53 -48.15 -22.61
C GLY A 7 -41.88 -47.57 -22.16
N ILE A 8 -41.93 -46.29 -21.76
CA ILE A 8 -43.13 -45.44 -21.83
C ILE A 8 -42.66 -44.00 -22.05
N GLU A 9 -42.96 -43.52 -23.25
CA GLU A 9 -43.00 -42.13 -23.66
C GLU A 9 -44.42 -41.63 -23.39
N VAL A 10 -44.55 -40.40 -22.87
CA VAL A 10 -45.76 -39.60 -22.98
C VAL A 10 -45.33 -38.13 -23.05
N ASP A 11 -45.22 -37.65 -24.28
CA ASP A 11 -45.39 -36.24 -24.62
C ASP A 11 -46.85 -35.84 -24.37
N ASP A 12 -47.08 -34.69 -23.73
CA ASP A 12 -48.27 -33.88 -24.02
C ASP A 12 -47.95 -32.41 -23.72
N ASP A 13 -48.11 -31.63 -24.78
CA ASP A 13 -47.88 -30.20 -24.92
C ASP A 13 -48.64 -29.34 -23.90
N MET A 14 -47.99 -28.27 -23.42
CA MET A 14 -48.72 -27.03 -23.15
C MET A 14 -47.85 -25.83 -23.52
N GLU A 15 -47.98 -25.44 -24.78
CA GLU A 15 -47.52 -24.18 -25.34
C GLU A 15 -48.55 -23.05 -25.06
N LEU A 16 -48.04 -21.80 -25.04
CA LEU A 16 -48.72 -20.52 -25.41
C LEU A 16 -49.68 -19.90 -24.36
N GLU A 17 -49.73 -18.58 -24.06
CA GLU A 17 -49.36 -17.30 -24.71
C GLU A 17 -49.15 -16.18 -23.66
N GLN A 18 -48.18 -15.25 -23.84
CA GLN A 18 -48.30 -13.84 -24.33
C GLN A 18 -49.07 -12.92 -23.34
N THR A 19 -48.54 -11.77 -22.88
CA THR A 19 -48.58 -10.48 -23.63
C THR A 19 -47.56 -9.45 -23.12
N ASP A 20 -46.94 -8.76 -24.09
CA ASP A 20 -46.67 -7.32 -24.21
C ASP A 20 -46.45 -6.47 -22.95
N GLN A 21 -45.32 -5.73 -22.91
CA GLN A 21 -45.29 -4.37 -23.45
C GLN A 21 -43.98 -3.66 -23.05
N VAL A 22 -43.23 -3.29 -24.07
CA VAL A 22 -42.10 -2.37 -24.04
C VAL A 22 -42.62 -0.95 -23.76
N ASP A 23 -41.96 -0.18 -22.89
CA ASP A 23 -42.06 1.28 -22.96
C ASP A 23 -40.83 2.00 -22.36
N ASP A 24 -40.20 2.76 -23.27
CA ASP A 24 -39.53 4.04 -23.07
C ASP A 24 -38.21 4.19 -22.29
N LEU A 25 -37.14 3.78 -22.97
CA LEU A 25 -35.84 4.45 -22.95
C LEU A 25 -35.92 5.82 -23.67
N LYS A 26 -36.17 6.90 -22.92
CA LYS A 26 -35.48 8.21 -23.03
C LYS A 26 -36.18 9.25 -22.18
N SER A 27 -35.50 9.76 -21.15
CA SER A 27 -35.02 11.16 -21.16
C SER A 27 -34.44 11.61 -19.82
N ARG A 28 -33.17 12.02 -19.89
CA ARG A 28 -32.70 13.34 -19.47
C ARG A 28 -32.63 13.66 -17.96
N ALA A 29 -31.41 13.46 -17.45
CA ALA A 29 -30.68 14.30 -16.50
C ALA A 29 -31.46 15.43 -15.77
N THR A 30 -31.51 15.36 -14.43
CA THR A 30 -31.19 16.51 -13.54
C THR A 30 -30.87 16.08 -12.08
N LYS A 31 -29.74 16.60 -11.58
CA LYS A 31 -29.44 17.09 -10.21
C LYS A 31 -29.65 16.21 -8.96
N LYS A 32 -28.51 15.75 -8.44
CA LYS A 32 -28.07 15.56 -7.04
C LYS A 32 -28.78 16.46 -5.99
N LYS A 33 -29.30 15.88 -4.88
CA LYS A 33 -29.21 16.40 -3.48
C LYS A 33 -29.84 15.46 -2.41
N GLY A 34 -28.99 14.73 -1.68
CA GLY A 34 -28.98 14.65 -0.20
C GLY A 34 -29.95 13.75 0.60
N ARG A 35 -29.39 13.29 1.73
CA ARG A 35 -29.98 12.92 3.06
C ARG A 35 -30.54 11.50 3.27
N GLY A 36 -29.64 10.60 3.73
CA GLY A 36 -29.89 9.68 4.85
C GLY A 36 -30.54 8.32 4.57
N PHE A 37 -30.32 7.41 5.53
CA PHE A 37 -30.78 6.01 5.69
C PHE A 37 -30.00 4.98 4.85
N GLY A 38 -29.21 4.06 5.40
CA GLY A 38 -29.31 3.34 6.68
C GLY A 38 -29.81 1.92 6.39
N GLY A 39 -28.89 0.96 6.26
CA GLY A 39 -29.23 -0.44 5.99
C GLY A 39 -27.98 -1.32 5.93
N GLU A 40 -27.87 -2.19 6.92
CA GLU A 40 -26.71 -2.99 7.32
C GLU A 40 -26.79 -4.36 6.62
N THR A 41 -25.72 -4.82 5.97
CA THR A 41 -25.54 -6.25 5.66
C THR A 41 -24.11 -6.66 5.99
N HIS A 42 -24.00 -7.66 6.84
CA HIS A 42 -22.77 -8.24 7.38
C HIS A 42 -22.48 -9.53 6.62
N ALA A 43 -21.43 -9.57 5.79
CA ALA A 43 -20.73 -10.79 5.41
C ALA A 43 -19.50 -10.45 4.54
N ASP A 44 -18.34 -10.44 5.18
CA ASP A 44 -17.10 -11.06 4.71
C ASP A 44 -16.80 -11.01 3.20
N VAL A 45 -16.14 -9.94 2.81
CA VAL A 45 -15.07 -10.00 1.81
C VAL A 45 -13.88 -9.30 2.43
N THR A 46 -12.79 -10.05 2.57
CA THR A 46 -11.45 -9.54 2.88
C THR A 46 -11.04 -8.61 1.73
N GLU A 47 -11.51 -7.37 1.83
CA GLU A 47 -11.07 -6.24 1.03
C GLU A 47 -9.63 -5.95 1.46
N TYR A 48 -8.68 -6.57 0.76
CA TYR A 48 -7.35 -6.00 0.67
C TYR A 48 -7.57 -4.67 -0.06
N GLU A 49 -7.77 -3.59 0.72
CA GLU A 49 -7.93 -2.25 0.19
C GLU A 49 -6.86 -2.06 -0.88
N GLY A 50 -7.33 -1.94 -2.12
CA GLY A 50 -6.47 -1.66 -3.24
C GLY A 50 -5.69 -0.41 -2.89
N LEU A 51 -4.37 -0.54 -2.78
CA LEU A 51 -3.49 0.59 -2.58
C LEU A 51 -3.80 1.56 -3.72
N GLU A 52 -4.57 2.59 -3.39
CA GLU A 52 -5.04 3.60 -4.32
C GLU A 52 -3.83 4.23 -4.99
N SER A 53 -3.50 3.74 -6.18
CA SER A 53 -2.65 4.41 -7.14
C SER A 53 -3.41 5.58 -7.76
N THR A 54 -3.94 6.47 -6.93
CA THR A 54 -4.78 7.61 -7.31
C THR A 54 -4.47 8.82 -6.41
N GLY A 55 -3.19 9.07 -6.09
CA GLY A 55 -2.78 10.28 -5.37
C GLY A 55 -1.40 10.88 -5.74
N GLY A 56 -0.67 10.29 -6.70
CA GLY A 56 0.78 10.54 -6.85
C GLY A 56 1.23 11.46 -7.98
N ALA A 57 0.35 11.96 -8.84
CA ALA A 57 0.80 12.68 -10.05
C ALA A 57 1.34 14.09 -9.76
N ASN A 58 0.91 14.74 -8.66
CA ASN A 58 1.23 16.14 -8.37
C ASN A 58 1.75 16.44 -6.95
N ASN A 59 2.05 15.42 -6.12
CA ASN A 59 2.64 15.68 -4.81
C ASN A 59 4.18 15.86 -4.94
N PRO A 60 4.74 17.07 -4.73
CA PRO A 60 6.17 17.29 -4.83
C PRO A 60 6.98 16.54 -3.77
N ASN A 61 6.34 16.00 -2.73
CA ASN A 61 6.98 15.21 -1.68
C ASN A 61 6.61 13.72 -1.74
N ALA A 62 6.11 13.23 -2.88
CA ALA A 62 5.83 11.81 -3.04
C ALA A 62 7.14 10.99 -2.95
N PRO A 63 7.15 9.82 -2.30
CA PRO A 63 8.34 8.99 -2.18
C PRO A 63 8.83 8.52 -3.55
N GLN A 64 10.15 8.39 -3.69
CA GLN A 64 10.82 7.99 -4.91
C GLN A 64 11.59 6.68 -4.68
N ARG A 65 11.34 5.67 -5.52
CA ARG A 65 12.05 4.39 -5.49
C ARG A 65 13.51 4.57 -5.92
N SER A 66 14.41 3.83 -5.27
CA SER A 66 15.82 3.65 -5.66
C SER A 66 15.96 2.61 -6.78
N VAL A 67 17.19 2.33 -7.21
CA VAL A 67 17.47 1.33 -8.24
C VAL A 67 17.02 -0.07 -7.78
N GLU A 68 17.38 -0.46 -6.56
CA GLU A 68 17.17 -1.82 -6.07
C GLU A 68 15.97 -1.92 -5.12
N GLY A 69 15.64 -0.89 -4.35
CA GLY A 69 14.46 -0.92 -3.48
C GLY A 69 13.94 0.45 -3.06
N TRP A 70 13.42 0.50 -1.83
CA TRP A 70 12.88 1.68 -1.18
C TRP A 70 13.71 2.00 0.06
N ILE A 71 14.29 3.20 0.08
CA ILE A 71 15.20 3.59 1.15
C ILE A 71 14.48 4.50 2.14
N VAL A 72 14.51 4.11 3.41
CA VAL A 72 14.14 4.96 4.54
C VAL A 72 15.39 5.61 5.14
N PHE A 73 15.24 6.85 5.55
CA PHE A 73 16.27 7.65 6.18
C PHE A 73 15.97 7.76 7.67
N VAL A 74 16.92 7.32 8.49
CA VAL A 74 16.83 7.34 9.94
C VAL A 74 17.77 8.40 10.45
N THR A 75 17.26 9.33 11.26
CA THR A 75 18.03 10.42 11.85
C THR A 75 17.96 10.39 13.35
N ASN A 76 18.94 11.03 13.99
CA ASN A 76 19.09 11.06 15.44
C ASN A 76 19.32 9.66 16.01
N VAL A 77 20.11 8.84 15.31
CA VAL A 77 20.61 7.56 15.82
C VAL A 77 21.65 7.84 16.91
N HIS A 78 21.64 7.06 17.99
CA HIS A 78 22.60 7.19 19.09
C HIS A 78 24.03 6.99 18.58
N GLU A 79 25.00 7.75 19.10
CA GLU A 79 26.38 7.76 18.57
C GLU A 79 27.15 6.45 18.79
N GLU A 80 26.75 5.70 19.81
CA GLU A 80 27.24 4.36 20.16
C GLU A 80 26.33 3.22 19.66
N ALA A 81 25.32 3.50 18.83
CA ALA A 81 24.52 2.43 18.25
C ALA A 81 25.38 1.57 17.31
N HIS A 82 25.00 0.30 17.18
CA HIS A 82 25.61 -0.65 16.25
C HIS A 82 24.64 -0.98 15.12
N GLU A 83 25.18 -1.62 14.08
CA GLU A 83 24.38 -2.09 12.95
C GLU A 83 23.32 -3.11 13.43
N ASP A 84 23.67 -3.99 14.38
CA ASP A 84 22.74 -4.95 14.96
C ASP A 84 21.55 -4.27 15.66
N ASP A 85 21.76 -3.18 16.41
CA ASP A 85 20.68 -2.46 17.11
C ASP A 85 19.64 -1.91 16.11
N VAL A 86 20.11 -1.39 14.98
CA VAL A 86 19.25 -0.89 13.90
C VAL A 86 18.62 -2.07 13.15
N TYR A 87 19.39 -3.11 12.85
CA TYR A 87 18.90 -4.28 12.13
C TYR A 87 17.76 -4.98 12.89
N GLU A 88 17.95 -5.28 14.17
CA GLU A 88 16.94 -5.91 15.01
C GLU A 88 15.64 -5.13 14.96
N ARG A 89 15.70 -3.82 15.17
CA ARG A 89 14.50 -2.98 15.25
C ARG A 89 13.79 -2.79 13.90
N PHE A 90 14.55 -2.70 12.80
CA PHE A 90 13.98 -2.48 11.47
C PHE A 90 13.51 -3.79 10.82
N SER A 91 14.10 -4.93 11.18
CA SER A 91 13.76 -6.25 10.60
C SER A 91 12.32 -6.70 10.90
N GLU A 92 11.67 -6.13 11.91
CA GLU A 92 10.26 -6.40 12.25
C GLU A 92 9.27 -5.92 11.17
N TYR A 93 9.68 -4.98 10.32
CA TYR A 93 8.80 -4.32 9.34
C TYR A 93 8.99 -4.83 7.90
N GLY A 94 10.03 -5.63 7.65
CA GLY A 94 10.32 -6.18 6.33
C GLY A 94 11.72 -6.76 6.21
N GLU A 95 12.01 -7.39 5.08
CA GLU A 95 13.34 -7.90 4.79
C GLU A 95 14.28 -6.74 4.40
N ILE A 96 15.32 -6.52 5.21
CA ILE A 96 16.34 -5.50 4.94
C ILE A 96 17.25 -6.00 3.83
N LYS A 97 17.22 -5.32 2.67
CA LYS A 97 18.08 -5.62 1.51
C LYS A 97 19.47 -5.02 1.66
N ASN A 98 19.54 -3.84 2.27
CA ASN A 98 20.80 -3.16 2.50
C ASN A 98 20.66 -2.18 3.68
N MET A 99 21.76 -1.94 4.38
CA MET A 99 21.84 -0.95 5.45
C MET A 99 23.18 -0.21 5.39
N ASN A 100 23.15 1.09 5.68
CA ASN A 100 24.37 1.89 5.79
C ASN A 100 24.33 2.77 7.04
N LEU A 101 25.24 2.48 7.96
CA LEU A 101 25.43 3.21 9.21
C LEU A 101 26.81 3.89 9.18
N ASN A 102 26.84 5.18 8.83
CA ASN A 102 28.10 5.86 8.58
C ASN A 102 28.76 6.35 9.87
N ILE A 103 30.06 6.08 10.01
CA ILE A 103 30.92 6.63 11.08
C ILE A 103 31.51 7.99 10.71
N ASP A 104 31.67 8.87 11.71
CA ASP A 104 32.55 10.02 11.62
C ASP A 104 34.00 9.54 11.79
N ARG A 105 34.77 9.64 10.71
CA ARG A 105 36.17 9.19 10.65
C ARG A 105 37.10 9.93 11.62
N ARG A 106 36.70 11.10 12.14
CA ARG A 106 37.50 11.88 13.10
C ARG A 106 37.29 11.41 14.53
N THR A 107 36.06 11.07 14.91
CA THR A 107 35.71 10.70 16.29
C THR A 107 35.65 9.19 16.49
N GLY A 108 35.38 8.42 15.43
CA GLY A 108 35.14 6.98 15.48
C GLY A 108 33.68 6.60 15.79
N PHE A 109 32.84 7.56 16.18
CA PHE A 109 31.42 7.34 16.49
C PHE A 109 30.53 7.43 15.25
N LEU A 110 29.27 7.01 15.37
CA LEU A 110 28.30 7.18 14.30
C LEU A 110 28.03 8.66 14.00
N LYS A 111 27.73 8.96 12.72
CA LYS A 111 27.28 10.29 12.30
C LYS A 111 25.85 10.63 12.75
N GLY A 112 25.16 9.71 13.40
CA GLY A 112 23.80 9.88 13.90
C GLY A 112 22.70 9.68 12.86
N TYR A 113 22.99 9.00 11.74
CA TYR A 113 21.98 8.63 10.74
C TYR A 113 22.23 7.26 10.13
N ALA A 114 21.17 6.63 9.65
CA ALA A 114 21.18 5.35 8.93
C ALA A 114 20.36 5.45 7.63
N LEU A 115 20.72 4.62 6.66
CA LEU A 115 19.90 4.33 5.49
C LEU A 115 19.53 2.85 5.55
N VAL A 116 18.24 2.54 5.43
CA VAL A 116 17.74 1.16 5.41
C VAL A 116 16.95 0.97 4.13
N GLU A 117 17.29 -0.06 3.36
CA GLU A 117 16.67 -0.39 2.08
C GLU A 117 15.80 -1.63 2.21
N TYR A 118 14.54 -1.51 1.77
CA TYR A 118 13.57 -2.59 1.67
C TYR A 118 13.24 -2.90 0.21
N GLU A 119 12.77 -4.13 -0.06
CA GLU A 119 12.33 -4.54 -1.39
C GLU A 119 11.08 -3.75 -1.83
N THR A 120 10.10 -3.64 -0.93
CA THR A 120 8.78 -3.10 -1.26
C THR A 120 8.50 -1.76 -0.58
N GLN A 121 7.64 -0.96 -1.22
CA GLN A 121 7.19 0.32 -0.65
C GLN A 121 6.42 0.12 0.66
N LYS A 122 5.69 -1.00 0.75
CA LYS A 122 4.84 -1.32 1.89
C LYS A 122 5.67 -1.55 3.16
N GLU A 123 6.76 -2.30 3.06
CA GLU A 123 7.68 -2.55 4.18
C GLU A 123 8.34 -1.24 4.65
N ALA A 124 8.84 -0.44 3.70
CA ALA A 124 9.43 0.86 4.01
C ALA A 124 8.43 1.83 4.67
N LEU A 125 7.18 1.87 4.20
CA LEU A 125 6.12 2.67 4.81
C LEU A 125 5.79 2.18 6.22
N ALA A 126 5.66 0.87 6.42
CA ALA A 126 5.40 0.28 7.72
C ALA A 126 6.51 0.62 8.73
N ALA A 127 7.78 0.58 8.31
CA ALA A 127 8.90 1.00 9.15
C ALA A 127 8.83 2.50 9.52
N ILE A 128 8.47 3.36 8.57
CA ILE A 128 8.28 4.80 8.84
C ILE A 128 7.17 5.01 9.87
N GLU A 129 6.01 4.37 9.68
CA GLU A 129 4.85 4.54 10.58
C GLU A 129 5.10 3.95 11.97
N GLY A 130 5.84 2.84 12.06
CA GLY A 130 6.11 2.15 13.32
C GLY A 130 7.26 2.72 14.14
N LEU A 131 8.29 3.29 13.49
CA LEU A 131 9.52 3.70 14.15
C LEU A 131 9.75 5.20 14.18
N ASN A 132 9.02 6.00 13.40
CA ASN A 132 9.16 7.44 13.47
C ASN A 132 8.71 7.98 14.83
N GLY A 133 9.64 8.57 15.59
CA GLY A 133 9.40 9.01 16.97
C GLY A 133 9.56 7.91 18.02
N ALA A 134 10.01 6.70 17.65
CA ALA A 134 10.34 5.65 18.60
C ALA A 134 11.70 5.90 19.28
N GLU A 135 11.95 5.23 20.40
CA GLU A 135 13.24 5.27 21.08
C GLU A 135 14.14 4.12 20.66
N LEU A 136 15.41 4.43 20.37
CA LEU A 136 16.50 3.49 20.13
C LEU A 136 17.67 3.89 21.05
N LEU A 137 18.07 2.97 21.93
CA LEU A 137 19.12 3.21 22.94
C LEU A 137 18.90 4.51 23.76
N GLY A 138 17.65 4.78 24.14
CA GLY A 138 17.27 5.97 24.92
C GLY A 138 17.27 7.28 24.13
N GLN A 139 17.40 7.23 22.81
CA GLN A 139 17.32 8.39 21.93
C GLN A 139 16.16 8.25 20.96
N THR A 140 15.34 9.30 20.84
CA THR A 140 14.21 9.31 19.89
C THR A 140 14.72 9.41 18.46
N ILE A 141 14.43 8.41 17.62
CA ILE A 141 14.78 8.41 16.20
C ILE A 141 13.67 9.02 15.36
N ASN A 142 14.03 9.64 14.24
CA ASN A 142 13.08 10.08 13.22
C ASN A 142 13.32 9.28 11.93
N VAL A 143 12.24 8.78 11.34
CA VAL A 143 12.27 7.90 10.16
C VAL A 143 11.43 8.52 9.05
N SER A 144 12.00 8.66 7.86
CA SER A 144 11.32 9.28 6.71
C SER A 144 11.75 8.66 5.38
N TRP A 145 11.07 9.03 4.29
CA TRP A 145 11.51 8.65 2.95
C TRP A 145 12.85 9.29 2.61
N CYS A 146 13.83 8.49 2.19
CA CYS A 146 15.14 9.02 1.83
C CYS A 146 15.10 9.84 0.53
N PHE A 147 14.28 9.41 -0.44
CA PHE A 147 14.13 10.09 -1.72
C PHE A 147 12.67 10.45 -1.96
N VAL A 148 12.45 11.68 -2.43
CA VAL A 148 11.14 12.21 -2.80
C VAL A 148 11.19 12.85 -4.19
N ARG A 149 10.05 12.88 -4.90
CA ARG A 149 9.92 13.27 -6.31
C ARG A 149 10.10 14.78 -6.60
N GLY A 150 10.37 15.62 -5.61
CA GLY A 150 10.64 17.05 -5.75
C GLY A 150 11.53 17.56 -4.62
N ASN A 151 12.37 18.59 -4.73
CA ASN A 151 12.61 19.62 -5.72
C ASN A 151 14.08 19.50 -6.16
N ALA A 152 14.34 19.08 -7.40
CA ALA A 152 15.67 19.19 -7.99
C ALA A 152 16.06 20.66 -7.94
N GLN A 153 16.89 21.03 -6.95
CA GLN A 153 17.26 22.40 -6.62
C GLN A 153 17.41 23.21 -7.90
N LYS A 154 16.45 24.11 -8.14
CA LYS A 154 16.45 25.05 -9.27
C LYS A 154 17.83 25.70 -9.25
N LYS A 155 18.73 25.29 -10.16
CA LYS A 155 20.10 25.80 -10.24
C LYS A 155 19.98 27.31 -10.14
N ARG A 156 20.45 27.89 -9.03
CA ARG A 156 20.53 29.34 -8.87
C ARG A 156 21.55 29.80 -9.90
N ARG A 157 21.08 30.02 -11.13
CA ARG A 157 21.86 30.59 -12.22
C ARG A 157 22.26 31.97 -11.72
N ARG A 158 23.57 32.10 -11.51
CA ARG A 158 24.23 33.31 -11.03
C ARG A 158 24.35 34.31 -12.17
#